data_AF-A0A5C1AHT8-F1
#
_entry.id   AF-A0A5C1AHT8-F1
#
_cell.length_a   1.000
_cell.length_b   1.000
_cell.length_c   1.000
_cell.angle_alpha   90.00
_cell.angle_beta   90.00
_cell.angle_gamma   90.00
#
_symmetry.space_group_name_H-M   'P 1'
#
loop_
_entity.id
_entity.type
_entity.pdbx_description
1 polymer ?
#
loop_
_entity_poly.entity_id
_entity_poly.type
_entity_poly.pdbx_seq_one_letter_code
_entity_poly.pdbx_strand_id
1 'polypeptide(L)'
;MTGHTRKGSDIDLHLFCDFVEPITSILEAEGLQYDVEYKQITKNSESRTFIHIHVFDTFNFELTVYAENQAHYVFKSSITGKAIERASIAELEQLLEREYPNVNLDEALADQDEEIDPYQLFRLLLLPLENVGQSRQYHPEGDVLYHTLQVFELAKDARPWDEEFLLAALLHDVGKGLDRGDHVNAGLQALDGLLTERTAWLIENHMLAHDYKANTLGAKGKRRLEAHEDFEDLLLLNECDVGGRVPGAMVGTVDEALGFIKDVERMNRGK
;
A
#
# COMPACT_ATOMS: atom_id res chain seq x y z
N MET A 1 -14.01 -32.56 12.48
CA MET A 1 -13.31 -32.06 11.28
C MET A 1 -11.85 -32.45 11.38
N THR A 2 -11.31 -33.21 10.43
CA THR A 2 -9.86 -33.44 10.33
C THR A 2 -9.41 -32.89 8.98
N GLY A 3 -9.26 -31.57 8.91
CA GLY A 3 -8.60 -30.90 7.80
C GLY A 3 -7.13 -30.75 8.15
N HIS A 4 -6.24 -31.34 7.36
CA HIS A 4 -4.80 -31.13 7.50
C HIS A 4 -4.40 -29.92 6.65
N THR A 5 -4.06 -28.81 7.32
CA THR A 5 -3.39 -27.66 6.71
C THR A 5 -1.94 -28.01 6.36
N ARG A 6 -1.47 -27.57 5.20
CA ARG A 6 -0.05 -27.61 4.79
C ARG A 6 0.51 -26.19 4.87
N LYS A 7 1.83 -26.04 5.05
CA LYS A 7 2.49 -24.76 4.79
C LYS A 7 2.26 -24.40 3.31
N GLY A 8 1.52 -23.33 3.04
CA GLY A 8 1.03 -22.96 1.70
C GLY A 8 -0.38 -23.46 1.36
N SER A 9 -1.23 -23.72 2.36
CA SER A 9 -2.67 -23.91 2.12
C SER A 9 -3.32 -22.57 1.84
N ASP A 10 -3.74 -22.36 0.60
CA ASP A 10 -4.47 -21.17 0.16
C ASP A 10 -5.82 -21.10 0.88
N ILE A 11 -6.13 -19.94 1.46
CA ILE A 11 -7.49 -19.61 1.87
C ILE A 11 -8.24 -19.37 0.56
N ASP A 12 -9.23 -20.21 0.23
CA ASP A 12 -10.06 -20.06 -0.98
C ASP A 12 -11.51 -19.80 -0.55
N LEU A 13 -12.00 -18.61 -0.86
CA LEU A 13 -13.36 -18.20 -0.59
C LEU A 13 -14.18 -18.29 -1.87
N HIS A 14 -15.21 -19.12 -1.85
CA HIS A 14 -16.13 -19.24 -2.97
C HIS A 14 -17.20 -18.14 -2.90
N LEU A 15 -17.18 -17.24 -3.88
CA LEU A 15 -18.19 -16.19 -4.04
C LEU A 15 -19.20 -16.58 -5.12
N PHE A 16 -20.46 -16.23 -4.92
CA PHE A 16 -21.56 -16.54 -5.84
C PHE A 16 -22.13 -15.24 -6.37
N CYS A 17 -21.64 -14.81 -7.53
CA CYS A 17 -22.04 -13.57 -8.18
C CYS A 17 -21.93 -13.73 -9.70
N ASP A 18 -22.90 -13.20 -10.43
CA ASP A 18 -22.87 -13.25 -11.90
C ASP A 18 -21.89 -12.23 -12.51
N PHE A 19 -21.40 -11.28 -11.72
CA PHE A 19 -20.52 -10.19 -12.14
C PHE A 19 -19.35 -10.01 -11.18
N VAL A 20 -18.20 -9.62 -11.71
CA VAL A 20 -16.95 -9.45 -10.93
C VAL A 20 -16.87 -8.05 -10.33
N GLU A 21 -17.46 -7.08 -11.01
CA GLU A 21 -17.38 -5.66 -10.72
C GLU A 21 -17.85 -5.30 -9.30
N PRO A 22 -18.93 -5.87 -8.75
CA PRO A 22 -19.32 -5.60 -7.36
C PRO A 22 -18.28 -6.11 -6.36
N ILE A 23 -17.63 -7.23 -6.66
CA ILE A 23 -16.61 -7.83 -5.79
C ILE A 23 -15.36 -6.94 -5.79
N THR A 24 -14.87 -6.58 -6.98
CA THR A 24 -13.68 -5.71 -7.11
C THR A 24 -13.93 -4.32 -6.53
N SER A 25 -15.14 -3.76 -6.68
CA SER A 25 -15.49 -2.47 -6.07
C SER A 25 -15.39 -2.49 -4.54
N ILE A 26 -15.74 -3.61 -3.90
CA ILE A 26 -15.60 -3.78 -2.45
C ILE A 26 -14.12 -3.88 -2.10
N LEU A 27 -13.35 -4.71 -2.80
CA LEU A 27 -11.90 -4.84 -2.55
C LEU A 27 -11.17 -3.50 -2.71
N GLU A 28 -11.53 -2.71 -3.72
CA GLU A 28 -11.01 -1.35 -3.94
C GLU A 28 -11.38 -0.40 -2.80
N ALA A 29 -12.64 -0.44 -2.34
CA ALA A 29 -13.10 0.41 -1.23
C ALA A 29 -12.38 0.09 0.09
N GLU A 30 -12.06 -1.19 0.31
CA GLU A 30 -11.26 -1.67 1.45
C GLU A 30 -9.75 -1.49 1.25
N GLY A 31 -9.29 -0.93 0.12
CA GLY A 31 -7.87 -0.70 -0.15
C GLY A 31 -7.03 -1.97 -0.31
N LEU A 32 -7.67 -3.11 -0.60
CA LEU A 32 -7.02 -4.40 -0.79
C LEU A 32 -6.39 -4.49 -2.18
N GLN A 33 -5.14 -4.96 -2.24
CA GLN A 33 -4.46 -5.24 -3.50
C GLN A 33 -4.90 -6.62 -4.02
N TYR A 34 -5.21 -6.72 -5.30
CA TYR A 34 -5.61 -7.99 -5.91
C TYR A 34 -5.28 -8.08 -7.41
N ASP A 35 -5.21 -9.31 -7.91
CA ASP A 35 -5.13 -9.63 -9.34
C ASP A 35 -6.33 -10.47 -9.78
N VAL A 36 -6.92 -10.15 -10.93
CA VAL A 36 -8.03 -10.94 -11.51
C VAL A 36 -7.52 -11.86 -12.62
N GLU A 37 -7.64 -13.16 -12.42
CA GLU A 37 -7.30 -14.20 -13.40
C GLU A 37 -8.57 -14.74 -14.08
N TYR A 38 -8.61 -14.64 -15.42
CA TYR A 38 -9.65 -15.25 -16.25
C TYR A 38 -9.11 -16.51 -16.95
N LYS A 39 -9.57 -17.67 -16.50
CA LYS A 39 -9.13 -18.96 -17.04
C LYS A 39 -10.22 -19.61 -17.87
N GLN A 40 -10.07 -19.58 -19.19
CA GLN A 40 -10.95 -20.31 -20.09
C GLN A 40 -10.59 -21.79 -20.12
N ILE A 41 -11.56 -22.65 -19.78
CA ILE A 41 -11.44 -24.10 -19.87
C ILE A 41 -12.48 -24.61 -20.86
N THR A 42 -12.01 -25.24 -21.93
CA THR A 42 -12.85 -25.91 -22.92
C THR A 42 -12.99 -27.39 -22.57
N LYS A 43 -14.21 -27.86 -22.33
CA LYS A 43 -14.51 -29.27 -22.10
C LYS A 43 -15.77 -29.66 -22.85
N ASN A 44 -15.70 -30.73 -23.66
CA ASN A 44 -16.83 -31.25 -24.44
C ASN A 44 -17.57 -30.20 -25.30
N SER A 45 -16.83 -29.33 -26.00
CA SER A 45 -17.37 -28.26 -26.86
C SER A 45 -18.11 -27.12 -26.14
N GLU A 46 -18.12 -27.10 -24.80
CA GLU A 46 -18.49 -25.95 -24.00
C GLU A 46 -17.21 -25.25 -23.50
N SER A 47 -17.11 -23.94 -23.73
CA SER A 47 -16.09 -23.09 -23.09
C SER A 47 -16.69 -22.49 -21.83
N ARG A 48 -15.99 -22.61 -20.70
CA ARG A 48 -16.34 -21.93 -19.45
C ARG A 48 -15.17 -21.10 -18.98
N THR A 49 -15.44 -19.86 -18.60
CA THR A 49 -14.47 -18.97 -17.96
C THR A 49 -14.58 -19.17 -16.45
N PHE A 50 -13.47 -19.48 -15.81
CA PHE A 50 -13.31 -19.45 -14.36
C PHE A 50 -12.63 -18.15 -13.98
N ILE A 51 -13.11 -17.52 -12.92
CA ILE A 51 -12.61 -16.24 -12.44
C ILE A 51 -12.04 -16.48 -11.05
N HIS A 52 -10.77 -16.19 -10.89
CA HIS A 52 -10.07 -16.22 -9.61
C HIS A 52 -9.57 -14.80 -9.32
N ILE A 53 -9.80 -14.31 -8.12
CA ILE A 53 -9.24 -13.04 -7.66
C ILE A 53 -8.23 -13.36 -6.56
N HIS A 54 -6.96 -13.09 -6.82
CA HIS A 54 -5.87 -13.30 -5.86
C HIS A 54 -5.75 -12.04 -5.02
N VAL A 55 -6.08 -12.11 -3.74
CA VAL A 55 -6.02 -10.97 -2.82
C VAL A 55 -4.76 -11.06 -1.96
N PHE A 56 -4.03 -9.95 -1.90
CA PHE A 56 -2.73 -9.85 -1.23
C PHE A 56 -2.87 -9.10 0.10
N ASP A 57 -2.85 -9.88 1.19
CA ASP A 57 -3.00 -9.39 2.56
C ASP A 57 -2.14 -10.21 3.54
N THR A 58 -2.26 -9.95 4.86
CA THR A 58 -1.60 -10.67 5.96
C THR A 58 -1.55 -12.18 5.73
N PHE A 59 -2.65 -12.73 5.21
CA PHE A 59 -2.69 -14.05 4.60
C PHE A 59 -3.25 -13.91 3.19
N ASN A 60 -2.44 -14.23 2.17
CA ASN A 60 -2.94 -14.27 0.80
C ASN A 60 -4.11 -15.25 0.69
N PHE A 61 -5.17 -14.82 0.02
CA PHE A 61 -6.36 -15.64 -0.20
C PHE A 61 -6.87 -15.48 -1.63
N GLU A 62 -7.49 -16.53 -2.14
CA GLU A 62 -8.11 -16.57 -3.45
C GLU A 62 -9.63 -16.43 -3.29
N LEU A 63 -10.26 -15.65 -4.17
CA LEU A 63 -11.70 -15.64 -4.34
C LEU A 63 -12.04 -16.37 -5.64
N THR A 64 -12.65 -17.55 -5.53
CA THR A 64 -13.19 -18.25 -6.69
C THR A 64 -14.64 -17.79 -6.93
N VAL A 65 -14.90 -17.16 -8.07
CA VAL A 65 -16.23 -16.62 -8.40
C VAL A 65 -17.02 -17.61 -9.26
N TYR A 66 -18.19 -17.99 -8.76
CA TYR A 66 -19.18 -18.83 -9.44
C TYR A 66 -20.44 -18.04 -9.74
N ALA A 67 -21.22 -18.52 -10.73
CA ALA A 67 -22.53 -17.93 -11.02
C ALA A 67 -23.47 -18.08 -9.81
N GLU A 68 -24.38 -17.12 -9.63
CA GLU A 68 -25.25 -17.03 -8.45
C GLU A 68 -26.13 -18.29 -8.31
N ASN A 69 -26.58 -18.84 -9.43
CA ASN A 69 -27.38 -20.07 -9.47
C ASN A 69 -26.65 -21.32 -8.94
N GLN A 70 -25.33 -21.24 -8.73
CA GLN A 70 -24.51 -22.32 -8.18
C GLN A 70 -24.37 -22.24 -6.65
N ALA A 71 -24.96 -21.26 -5.96
CA ALA A 71 -24.88 -21.15 -4.50
C ALA A 71 -25.38 -22.40 -3.75
N HIS A 72 -26.38 -23.09 -4.31
CA HIS A 72 -26.90 -24.33 -3.77
C HIS A 72 -26.17 -25.59 -4.25
N TYR A 73 -25.18 -25.44 -5.14
CA TYR A 73 -24.36 -26.55 -5.60
C TYR A 73 -23.40 -27.02 -4.49
N VAL A 74 -23.29 -28.34 -4.33
CA VAL A 74 -22.40 -28.95 -3.34
C VAL A 74 -21.09 -29.33 -4.02
N PHE A 75 -20.10 -28.46 -3.87
CA PHE A 75 -18.74 -28.69 -4.35
C PHE A 75 -18.04 -29.77 -3.52
N LYS A 76 -16.99 -30.36 -4.10
CA LYS A 76 -16.11 -31.30 -3.41
C LYS A 76 -14.80 -30.61 -3.07
N SER A 77 -14.32 -30.81 -1.85
CA SER A 77 -13.00 -30.34 -1.40
C SER A 77 -11.91 -30.99 -2.23
N SER A 78 -11.01 -30.19 -2.78
CA SER A 78 -9.82 -30.66 -3.51
C SER A 78 -8.84 -31.44 -2.61
N ILE A 79 -8.86 -31.17 -1.29
CA ILE A 79 -8.00 -31.82 -0.29
C ILE A 79 -8.55 -33.18 0.12
N THR A 80 -9.85 -33.27 0.43
CA THR A 80 -10.45 -34.48 1.01
C THR A 80 -11.24 -35.32 0.01
N GLY A 81 -11.59 -34.76 -1.16
CA GLY A 81 -12.47 -35.38 -2.17
C GLY A 81 -13.93 -35.53 -1.72
N LYS A 82 -14.27 -35.13 -0.50
CA LYS A 82 -15.62 -35.17 0.07
C LYS A 82 -16.38 -33.89 -0.23
N ALA A 83 -17.70 -33.93 -0.07
CA ALA A 83 -18.52 -32.73 -0.11
C ALA A 83 -17.97 -31.69 0.89
N ILE A 84 -17.86 -30.43 0.45
CA ILE A 84 -17.45 -29.32 1.33
C ILE A 84 -18.52 -29.17 2.42
N GLU A 85 -18.10 -29.27 3.67
CA GLU A 85 -18.96 -29.01 4.82
C GLU A 85 -19.35 -27.53 4.82
N ARG A 86 -20.63 -27.23 5.08
CA ARG A 86 -21.14 -25.87 5.14
C ARG A 86 -21.26 -25.44 6.60
N ALA A 87 -20.92 -24.20 6.87
CA ALA A 87 -21.20 -23.52 8.13
C ALA A 87 -21.91 -22.20 7.80
N SER A 88 -22.95 -21.88 8.56
CA SER A 88 -23.47 -20.52 8.66
C SER A 88 -22.48 -19.61 9.38
N ILE A 89 -22.67 -18.29 9.28
CA ILE A 89 -21.85 -17.30 10.00
C ILE A 89 -21.83 -17.61 11.50
N ALA A 90 -23.00 -17.88 12.10
CA ALA A 90 -23.09 -18.21 13.53
C ALA A 90 -22.35 -19.52 13.89
N GLU A 91 -22.34 -20.52 13.02
CA GLU A 91 -21.57 -21.75 13.26
C GLU A 91 -20.07 -21.51 13.13
N LEU A 92 -19.65 -20.63 12.22
CA LEU A 92 -18.25 -20.22 12.08
C LEU A 92 -17.76 -19.45 13.30
N GLU A 93 -18.54 -18.48 13.79
CA GLU A 93 -18.25 -17.72 15.01
C GLU A 93 -18.07 -18.66 16.21
N GLN A 94 -19.01 -19.61 16.41
CA GLN A 94 -18.90 -20.61 17.48
C GLN A 94 -17.67 -21.52 17.34
N LEU A 95 -17.26 -21.84 16.11
CA LEU A 95 -16.03 -22.58 15.87
C LEU A 95 -14.80 -21.75 16.26
N LEU A 96 -14.78 -20.47 15.90
CA LEU A 96 -13.67 -19.57 16.23
C LEU A 96 -13.56 -19.34 17.73
N GLU A 97 -14.66 -19.09 18.45
CA GLU A 97 -14.67 -18.97 19.91
C GLU A 97 -14.13 -20.23 20.60
N ARG A 98 -14.46 -21.41 20.08
CA ARG A 98 -14.02 -22.68 20.67
C ARG A 98 -12.53 -22.93 20.45
N GLU A 99 -12.03 -22.67 19.24
CA GLU A 99 -10.63 -22.92 18.88
C GLU A 99 -9.69 -21.81 19.38
N TYR A 100 -10.18 -20.57 19.45
CA TYR A 100 -9.45 -19.37 19.84
C TYR A 100 -10.18 -18.58 20.94
N PRO A 101 -10.33 -19.16 22.15
CA PRO A 101 -11.15 -18.56 23.22
C PRO A 101 -10.63 -17.24 23.80
N ASN A 102 -9.40 -16.85 23.44
CA ASN A 102 -8.78 -15.58 23.86
C ASN A 102 -8.87 -14.49 22.78
N VAL A 103 -9.42 -14.81 21.60
CA VAL A 103 -9.65 -13.83 20.53
C VAL A 103 -11.04 -13.26 20.73
N ASN A 104 -11.13 -11.97 21.02
CA ASN A 104 -12.39 -11.25 21.02
C ASN A 104 -12.66 -10.76 19.59
N LEU A 105 -13.59 -11.42 18.89
CA LEU A 105 -13.92 -11.11 17.51
C LEU A 105 -14.49 -9.69 17.35
N ASP A 106 -15.30 -9.23 18.31
CA ASP A 106 -15.89 -7.89 18.26
C ASP A 106 -14.83 -6.81 18.42
N GLU A 107 -13.86 -7.01 19.32
CA GLU A 107 -12.71 -6.10 19.46
C GLU A 107 -11.79 -6.15 18.22
N ALA A 108 -11.52 -7.34 17.66
CA ALA A 108 -10.67 -7.47 16.48
C ALA A 108 -11.28 -6.82 15.23
N LEU A 109 -12.61 -6.88 15.07
CA LEU A 109 -13.33 -6.18 14.01
C LEU A 109 -13.38 -4.67 14.26
N ALA A 110 -13.60 -4.24 15.51
CA ALA A 110 -13.58 -2.83 15.87
C ALA A 110 -12.20 -2.18 15.68
N ASP A 111 -11.11 -2.90 16.00
CA ASP A 111 -9.74 -2.44 15.74
C ASP A 111 -9.47 -2.28 14.23
N GLN A 112 -10.04 -3.16 13.38
CA GLN A 112 -9.98 -3.04 11.92
C GLN A 112 -10.80 -1.86 11.38
N ASP A 113 -11.99 -1.60 11.94
CA ASP A 113 -12.86 -0.49 11.56
C ASP A 113 -12.34 0.88 12.08
N GLU A 114 -11.48 0.90 13.11
CA GLU A 114 -10.90 2.12 13.70
C GLU A 114 -9.52 2.51 13.10
N GLU A 115 -8.74 1.60 12.53
CA GLU A 115 -7.50 1.93 11.81
C GLU A 115 -7.82 2.54 10.43
N ILE A 116 -7.86 3.88 10.37
CA ILE A 116 -7.81 4.61 9.09
C ILE A 116 -6.60 4.10 8.31
N ASP A 117 -6.81 3.40 7.18
CA ASP A 117 -5.72 3.03 6.27
C ASP A 117 -4.99 4.32 5.84
N PRO A 118 -3.77 4.59 6.36
CA PRO A 118 -3.09 5.86 6.14
C PRO A 118 -2.78 6.06 4.65
N TYR A 119 -2.67 4.96 3.90
CA TYR A 119 -2.39 5.00 2.47
C TYR A 119 -3.55 5.56 1.65
N GLN A 120 -4.81 5.47 2.13
CA GLN A 120 -5.93 6.15 1.48
C GLN A 120 -5.78 7.67 1.58
N LEU A 121 -5.33 8.19 2.73
CA LEU A 121 -5.05 9.62 2.87
C LEU A 121 -3.85 10.03 2.04
N PHE A 122 -2.76 9.25 2.05
CA PHE A 122 -1.58 9.53 1.22
C PHE A 122 -1.96 9.63 -0.25
N ARG A 123 -2.78 8.68 -0.74
CA ARG A 123 -3.31 8.69 -2.10
C ARG A 123 -4.11 9.97 -2.39
N LEU A 124 -5.00 10.37 -1.47
CA LEU A 124 -5.81 11.58 -1.60
C LEU A 124 -4.96 12.85 -1.66
N LEU A 125 -3.82 12.88 -0.94
CA LEU A 125 -2.88 13.99 -0.94
C LEU A 125 -2.00 14.02 -2.20
N LEU A 126 -1.63 12.85 -2.73
CA LEU A 126 -0.75 12.71 -3.89
C LEU A 126 -1.45 13.03 -5.22
N LEU A 127 -2.64 12.49 -5.47
CA LEU A 127 -3.31 12.61 -6.78
C LEU A 127 -3.51 14.08 -7.24
N PRO A 128 -3.90 15.04 -6.38
CA PRO A 128 -4.06 16.43 -6.80
C PRO A 128 -2.76 17.11 -7.25
N LEU A 129 -1.59 16.57 -6.87
CA LEU A 129 -0.28 17.17 -7.16
C LEU A 129 0.05 17.17 -8.66
N GLU A 130 -0.63 16.36 -9.47
CA GLU A 130 -0.52 16.39 -10.94
C GLU A 130 -0.88 17.77 -11.50
N ASN A 131 -1.78 18.48 -10.82
CA ASN A 131 -2.24 19.82 -11.21
C ASN A 131 -1.41 20.93 -10.55
N VAL A 132 -0.39 20.59 -9.75
CA VAL A 132 0.48 21.53 -9.05
C VAL A 132 1.76 21.72 -9.86
N GLY A 133 1.71 22.64 -10.82
CA GLY A 133 2.87 22.95 -11.65
C GLY A 133 4.03 23.59 -10.87
N GLN A 134 5.27 23.21 -11.20
CA GLN A 134 6.49 23.77 -10.64
C GLN A 134 7.18 24.74 -11.61
N SER A 135 8.17 25.48 -11.11
CA SER A 135 8.96 26.39 -11.93
C SER A 135 9.83 25.61 -12.90
N ARG A 136 9.60 25.76 -14.21
CA ARG A 136 10.38 25.08 -15.27
C ARG A 136 11.88 25.34 -15.25
N GLN A 137 12.33 26.41 -14.58
CA GLN A 137 13.75 26.70 -14.41
C GLN A 137 14.42 25.70 -13.45
N TYR A 138 13.73 25.31 -12.39
CA TYR A 138 14.26 24.46 -11.32
C TYR A 138 13.72 23.04 -11.37
N HIS A 139 12.54 22.88 -11.95
CA HIS A 139 11.77 21.66 -12.11
C HIS A 139 11.32 21.52 -13.58
N PRO A 140 12.25 21.20 -14.48
CA PRO A 140 11.93 21.04 -15.91
C PRO A 140 10.99 19.86 -16.20
N GLU A 141 10.83 18.93 -15.25
CA GLU A 141 9.97 17.76 -15.31
C GLU A 141 8.47 18.10 -15.31
N GLY A 142 8.06 19.21 -14.68
CA GLY A 142 6.67 19.70 -14.75
C GLY A 142 6.01 19.89 -13.39
N ASP A 143 5.11 18.98 -13.03
CA ASP A 143 4.28 19.04 -11.83
C ASP A 143 4.90 18.30 -10.62
N VAL A 144 4.31 18.52 -9.45
CA VAL A 144 4.81 17.97 -8.18
C VAL A 144 4.59 16.46 -8.08
N LEU A 145 3.49 15.92 -8.63
CA LEU A 145 3.24 14.47 -8.58
C LEU A 145 4.32 13.74 -9.37
N TYR A 146 4.56 14.19 -10.61
CA TYR A 146 5.57 13.59 -11.48
C TYR A 146 6.97 13.69 -10.87
N HIS A 147 7.31 14.83 -10.27
CA HIS A 147 8.56 14.99 -9.53
C HIS A 147 8.69 13.96 -8.41
N THR A 148 7.71 13.90 -7.52
CA THR A 148 7.72 13.03 -6.34
C THR A 148 7.81 11.55 -6.71
N LEU A 149 7.14 11.12 -7.79
CA LEU A 149 7.26 9.76 -8.31
C LEU A 149 8.67 9.45 -8.83
N GLN A 150 9.38 10.41 -9.43
CA GLN A 150 10.79 10.22 -9.80
C GLN A 150 11.68 10.08 -8.56
N VAL A 151 11.44 10.93 -7.54
CA VAL A 151 12.18 10.86 -6.26
C VAL A 151 11.97 9.50 -5.60
N PHE A 152 10.73 9.00 -5.60
CA PHE A 152 10.40 7.67 -5.09
C PHE A 152 11.12 6.55 -5.85
N GLU A 153 11.16 6.57 -7.18
CA GLU A 153 11.88 5.55 -7.95
C GLU A 153 13.37 5.52 -7.60
N LEU A 154 14.01 6.69 -7.47
CA LEU A 154 15.41 6.79 -7.05
C LEU A 154 15.64 6.31 -5.62
N ALA A 155 14.71 6.63 -4.71
CA ALA A 155 14.74 6.16 -3.33
C ALA A 155 14.59 4.64 -3.25
N LYS A 156 13.67 4.06 -4.04
CA LYS A 156 13.45 2.62 -4.20
C LYS A 156 14.68 1.91 -4.71
N ASP A 157 15.40 2.47 -5.68
CA ASP A 157 16.65 1.89 -6.16
C ASP A 157 17.77 1.92 -5.09
N ALA A 158 17.81 2.95 -4.26
CA ALA A 158 18.84 3.11 -3.22
C ALA A 158 18.58 2.30 -1.94
N ARG A 159 17.30 2.24 -1.52
CA ARG A 159 16.85 1.69 -0.22
C ARG A 159 15.50 0.96 -0.35
N PRO A 160 15.39 -0.12 -1.16
CA PRO A 160 14.11 -0.79 -1.41
C PRO A 160 13.49 -1.46 -0.17
N TRP A 161 14.22 -1.58 0.93
CA TRP A 161 13.77 -2.22 2.18
C TRP A 161 13.37 -1.23 3.27
N ASP A 162 13.60 0.07 3.07
CA ASP A 162 13.45 1.10 4.09
C ASP A 162 12.14 1.86 3.90
N GLU A 163 11.08 1.33 4.50
CA GLU A 163 9.72 1.87 4.42
C GLU A 163 9.64 3.37 4.76
N GLU A 164 10.25 3.78 5.88
CA GLU A 164 10.21 5.15 6.38
C GLU A 164 10.92 6.12 5.42
N PHE A 165 12.05 5.70 4.86
CA PHE A 165 12.76 6.49 3.85
C PHE A 165 11.96 6.62 2.54
N LEU A 166 11.33 5.53 2.10
CA LEU A 166 10.49 5.51 0.90
C LEU A 166 9.23 6.38 1.06
N LEU A 167 8.59 6.35 2.24
CA LEU A 167 7.48 7.24 2.58
C LEU A 167 7.94 8.70 2.61
N ALA A 168 9.09 9.00 3.20
CA ALA A 168 9.63 10.36 3.20
C ALA A 168 9.87 10.86 1.76
N ALA A 169 10.47 10.02 0.89
CA ALA A 169 10.67 10.34 -0.51
C ALA A 169 9.36 10.60 -1.27
N LEU A 170 8.35 9.75 -1.07
CA LEU A 170 7.05 9.88 -1.72
C LEU A 170 6.20 11.02 -1.16
N LEU A 171 6.42 11.48 0.08
CA LEU A 171 5.52 12.44 0.73
C LEU A 171 6.15 13.82 0.99
N HIS A 172 7.46 14.00 0.79
CA HIS A 172 8.17 15.23 1.17
C HIS A 172 7.55 16.53 0.64
N ASP A 173 6.89 16.46 -0.51
CA ASP A 173 6.39 17.61 -1.26
C ASP A 173 4.86 17.75 -1.26
N VAL A 174 4.12 16.89 -0.56
CA VAL A 174 2.64 16.90 -0.55
C VAL A 174 2.05 18.24 -0.10
N GLY A 175 2.74 18.95 0.80
CA GLY A 175 2.30 20.25 1.26
C GLY A 175 2.26 21.32 0.18
N LYS A 176 2.91 21.14 -0.98
CA LYS A 176 2.83 22.07 -2.12
C LYS A 176 1.42 22.12 -2.73
N GLY A 177 0.62 21.08 -2.52
CA GLY A 177 -0.81 21.06 -2.87
C GLY A 177 -1.71 21.79 -1.87
N LEU A 178 -1.21 22.05 -0.65
CA LEU A 178 -1.97 22.62 0.46
C LEU A 178 -1.62 24.10 0.68
N ASP A 179 -0.33 24.38 0.92
CA ASP A 179 0.23 25.72 1.05
C ASP A 179 1.64 25.74 0.46
N ARG A 180 1.81 26.40 -0.68
CA ARG A 180 3.12 26.50 -1.34
C ARG A 180 4.13 27.33 -0.55
N GLY A 181 3.67 28.30 0.24
CA GLY A 181 4.54 29.20 1.01
C GLY A 181 5.15 28.55 2.24
N ASP A 182 4.45 27.56 2.82
CA ASP A 182 4.84 26.84 4.03
C ASP A 182 4.63 25.32 3.88
N HIS A 183 4.98 24.79 2.70
CA HIS A 183 4.65 23.41 2.30
C HIS A 183 5.16 22.35 3.28
N VAL A 184 6.35 22.55 3.88
CA VAL A 184 6.90 21.59 4.85
C VAL A 184 5.94 21.42 6.02
N ASN A 185 5.56 22.52 6.66
CA ASN A 185 4.66 22.50 7.81
C ASN A 185 3.23 22.10 7.41
N ALA A 186 2.73 22.55 6.27
CA ALA A 186 1.41 22.14 5.77
C ALA A 186 1.34 20.63 5.49
N GLY A 187 2.40 20.05 4.91
CA GLY A 187 2.52 18.62 4.69
C GLY A 187 2.58 17.83 6.00
N LEU A 188 3.44 18.24 6.94
CA LEU A 188 3.53 17.59 8.25
C LEU A 188 2.23 17.67 9.05
N GLN A 189 1.50 18.79 8.98
CA GLN A 189 0.18 18.90 9.63
C GLN A 189 -0.87 17.98 9.01
N ALA A 190 -0.85 17.80 7.69
CA ALA A 190 -1.78 16.89 7.01
C ALA A 190 -1.45 15.40 7.26
N LEU A 191 -0.20 15.10 7.62
CA LEU A 191 0.29 13.75 7.89
C LEU A 191 0.47 13.48 9.40
N ASP A 192 0.01 14.39 10.26
CA ASP A 192 0.18 14.28 11.71
C ASP A 192 -0.49 13.00 12.25
N GLY A 193 0.25 12.27 13.09
CA GLY A 193 -0.18 10.97 13.61
C GLY A 193 -0.11 9.79 12.64
N LEU A 194 0.28 10.01 11.37
CA LEU A 194 0.40 8.95 10.35
C LEU A 194 1.85 8.62 9.98
N LEU A 195 2.80 9.40 10.47
CA LEU A 195 4.23 9.21 10.21
C LEU A 195 4.96 8.80 11.48
N THR A 196 5.98 7.98 11.33
CA THR A 196 7.00 7.79 12.36
C THR A 196 7.80 9.06 12.60
N GLU A 197 8.45 9.18 13.76
CA GLU A 197 9.31 10.33 14.07
C GLU A 197 10.43 10.51 13.02
N ARG A 198 11.01 9.39 12.54
CA ARG A 198 12.06 9.40 11.51
C ARG A 198 11.54 9.90 10.16
N THR A 199 10.40 9.38 9.69
CA THR A 199 9.79 9.82 8.43
C THR A 199 9.45 11.31 8.49
N ALA A 200 8.82 11.76 9.58
CA ALA A 200 8.49 13.17 9.80
C ALA A 200 9.76 14.04 9.84
N TRP A 201 10.82 13.59 10.49
CA TRP A 201 12.09 14.33 10.57
C TRP A 201 12.77 14.50 9.21
N LEU A 202 12.77 13.45 8.37
CA LEU A 202 13.29 13.51 7.01
C LEU A 202 12.52 14.54 6.17
N ILE A 203 11.19 14.52 6.23
CA ILE A 203 10.32 15.50 5.55
C ILE A 203 10.53 16.91 6.12
N GLU A 204 10.62 17.09 7.44
CA GLU A 204 10.83 18.40 8.05
C GLU A 204 12.14 19.05 7.58
N ASN A 205 13.20 18.25 7.45
CA ASN A 205 14.54 18.76 7.24
C ASN A 205 15.03 18.70 5.78
N HIS A 206 14.23 18.21 4.82
CA HIS A 206 14.65 18.04 3.42
C HIS A 206 15.12 19.35 2.77
N MET A 207 14.48 20.48 3.08
CA MET A 207 14.92 21.80 2.60
C MET A 207 16.24 22.25 3.23
N LEU A 208 16.50 21.89 4.49
CA LEU A 208 17.79 22.18 5.14
C LEU A 208 18.91 21.33 4.55
N ALA A 209 18.61 20.13 4.03
CA ALA A 209 19.56 19.31 3.31
C ALA A 209 20.03 19.97 2.01
N HIS A 210 19.12 20.63 1.27
CA HIS A 210 19.47 21.47 0.12
C HIS A 210 20.43 22.59 0.53
N ASP A 211 20.09 23.33 1.58
CA ASP A 211 20.94 24.42 2.08
C ASP A 211 22.31 23.91 2.57
N TYR A 212 22.34 22.71 3.15
CA TYR A 212 23.57 22.07 3.58
C TYR A 212 24.48 21.78 2.38
N LYS A 213 23.97 21.12 1.33
CA LYS A 213 24.72 20.80 0.11
C LYS A 213 25.11 22.04 -0.68
N ALA A 214 24.26 23.08 -0.69
CA ALA A 214 24.54 24.38 -1.29
C ALA A 214 25.54 25.23 -0.48
N ASN A 215 25.97 24.77 0.70
CA ASN A 215 26.82 25.51 1.64
C ASN A 215 26.23 26.87 2.10
N THR A 216 24.91 27.01 2.06
CA THR A 216 24.17 28.18 2.55
C THR A 216 23.69 28.01 4.00
N LEU A 217 23.66 26.77 4.51
CA LEU A 217 23.23 26.49 5.89
C LEU A 217 24.23 27.03 6.92
N GLY A 218 23.71 27.77 7.91
CA GLY A 218 24.51 28.32 9.00
C GLY A 218 25.15 27.24 9.88
N ALA A 219 26.30 27.55 10.51
CA ALA A 219 27.10 26.58 11.27
C ALA A 219 26.34 25.85 12.39
N LYS A 220 25.39 26.52 13.06
CA LYS A 220 24.53 25.88 14.08
C LYS A 220 23.59 24.85 13.45
N GLY A 221 23.01 25.16 12.29
CA GLY A 221 22.13 24.25 11.54
C GLY A 221 22.90 23.04 11.05
N LYS A 222 24.09 23.24 10.49
CA LYS A 222 25.00 22.15 10.06
C LYS A 222 25.28 21.17 11.19
N ARG A 223 25.76 21.68 12.34
CA ARG A 223 26.04 20.84 13.52
C ARG A 223 24.82 20.09 14.04
N ARG A 224 23.61 20.66 13.92
CA ARG A 224 22.37 20.02 14.34
C ARG A 224 22.03 18.85 13.41
N LEU A 225 22.11 19.06 12.09
CA LEU A 225 21.85 18.00 11.11
C LEU A 225 22.88 16.88 11.24
N GLU A 226 24.17 17.22 11.25
CA GLU A 226 25.29 16.26 11.35
C GLU A 226 25.27 15.40 12.63
N ALA A 227 24.56 15.84 13.66
CA ALA A 227 24.45 15.11 14.92
C ALA A 227 23.26 14.13 14.97
N HIS A 228 22.33 14.20 14.00
CA HIS A 228 21.19 13.30 13.93
C HIS A 228 21.62 11.94 13.36
N GLU A 229 20.99 10.85 13.82
CA GLU A 229 21.35 9.50 13.35
C GLU A 229 21.00 9.28 11.89
N ASP A 230 19.88 9.84 11.43
CA ASP A 230 19.41 9.77 10.03
C ASP A 230 20.02 10.84 9.10
N PHE A 231 21.14 11.46 9.50
CA PHE A 231 21.75 12.51 8.70
C PHE A 231 22.15 12.04 7.29
N GLU A 232 22.73 10.84 7.18
CA GLU A 232 23.12 10.27 5.89
C GLU A 232 21.90 10.00 5.00
N ASP A 233 20.79 9.50 5.57
CA ASP A 233 19.56 9.26 4.82
C ASP A 233 18.90 10.59 4.41
N LEU A 234 19.00 11.65 5.21
CA LEU A 234 18.56 12.99 4.80
C LEU A 234 19.36 13.51 3.59
N LEU A 235 20.67 13.27 3.55
CA LEU A 235 21.50 13.65 2.39
C LEU A 235 21.16 12.79 1.17
N LEU A 236 20.85 11.52 1.36
CA LEU A 236 20.40 10.63 0.28
C LEU A 236 19.04 11.08 -0.27
N LEU A 237 18.09 11.45 0.60
CA LEU A 237 16.80 12.01 0.19
C LEU A 237 17.00 13.27 -0.66
N ASN A 238 17.93 14.14 -0.29
CA ASN A 238 18.29 15.31 -1.08
C ASN A 238 18.85 14.95 -2.46
N GLU A 239 19.69 13.91 -2.53
CA GLU A 239 20.23 13.41 -3.80
C GLU A 239 19.12 12.85 -4.71
N CYS A 240 18.17 12.12 -4.15
CA CYS A 240 16.97 11.66 -4.85
C CYS A 240 16.10 12.83 -5.32
N ASP A 241 15.84 13.84 -4.50
CA ASP A 241 15.07 15.05 -4.87
C ASP A 241 15.72 15.80 -6.04
N VAL A 242 17.03 16.10 -5.94
CA VAL A 242 17.74 16.76 -7.05
C VAL A 242 17.75 15.87 -8.30
N GLY A 243 17.90 14.55 -8.12
CA GLY A 243 17.90 13.57 -9.20
C GLY A 243 16.54 13.41 -9.89
N GLY A 244 15.43 13.62 -9.18
CA GLY A 244 14.05 13.48 -9.66
C GLY A 244 13.54 14.62 -10.54
N ARG A 245 14.44 15.31 -11.25
CA ARG A 245 14.17 16.50 -12.06
C ARG A 245 14.44 16.25 -13.54
N VAL A 246 14.03 15.07 -14.02
CA VAL A 246 14.35 14.58 -15.36
C VAL A 246 13.08 14.60 -16.23
N PRO A 247 13.04 15.40 -17.31
CA PRO A 247 11.93 15.37 -18.27
C PRO A 247 11.83 14.01 -18.97
N GLY A 248 10.64 13.42 -18.99
CA GLY A 248 10.38 12.15 -19.69
C GLY A 248 10.98 10.91 -19.01
N ALA A 249 11.36 11.01 -17.73
CA ALA A 249 11.67 9.85 -16.90
C ALA A 249 10.47 8.87 -16.86
N MET A 250 10.80 7.58 -16.85
CA MET A 250 9.82 6.52 -16.61
C MET A 250 9.58 6.43 -15.10
N VAL A 251 8.33 6.54 -14.70
CA VAL A 251 7.90 6.38 -13.30
C VAL A 251 6.66 5.49 -13.24
N GLY A 252 6.45 4.85 -12.09
CA GLY A 252 5.21 4.14 -11.80
C GLY A 252 4.04 5.09 -11.49
N THR A 253 2.91 4.51 -11.14
CA THR A 253 1.72 5.21 -10.65
C THR A 253 1.75 5.41 -9.14
N VAL A 254 0.87 6.28 -8.61
CA VAL A 254 0.66 6.42 -7.16
C VAL A 254 0.31 5.08 -6.51
N ASP A 255 -0.57 4.32 -7.16
CA ASP A 255 -1.04 3.04 -6.63
C ASP A 255 0.07 1.99 -6.60
N GLU A 256 0.93 1.96 -7.62
CA GLU A 256 2.13 1.09 -7.63
C GLU A 256 3.14 1.50 -6.55
N ALA A 257 3.37 2.80 -6.34
CA ALA A 257 4.29 3.28 -5.32
C ALA A 257 3.81 2.97 -3.90
N LEU A 258 2.52 3.25 -3.60
CA LEU A 258 1.92 2.93 -2.31
C LEU A 258 1.84 1.41 -2.07
N GLY A 259 1.48 0.63 -3.10
CA GLY A 259 1.49 -0.83 -3.03
C GLY A 259 2.88 -1.40 -2.70
N PHE A 260 3.93 -0.85 -3.33
CA PHE A 260 5.31 -1.25 -3.01
C PHE A 260 5.67 -0.95 -1.55
N ILE A 261 5.33 0.22 -1.03
CA ILE A 261 5.60 0.57 0.38
C ILE A 261 4.83 -0.34 1.33
N LYS A 262 3.53 -0.62 1.06
CA LYS A 262 2.73 -1.58 1.83
C LYS A 262 3.41 -2.95 1.89
N ASP A 263 3.97 -3.42 0.77
CA ASP A 263 4.68 -4.70 0.73
C ASP A 263 5.98 -4.68 1.56
N VAL A 264 6.74 -3.58 1.54
CA VAL A 264 7.95 -3.42 2.37
C VAL A 264 7.60 -3.38 3.85
N GLU A 265 6.57 -2.62 4.23
CA GLU A 265 6.05 -2.57 5.61
C GLU A 265 5.67 -3.97 6.10
N ARG A 266 4.93 -4.73 5.30
CA ARG A 266 4.55 -6.13 5.60
C ARG A 266 5.78 -7.01 5.82
N MET A 267 6.81 -6.89 4.96
CA MET A 267 8.06 -7.65 5.11
C MET A 267 8.85 -7.28 6.37
N ASN A 268 8.74 -6.04 6.84
CA ASN A 268 9.40 -5.54 8.04
C ASN A 268 8.66 -5.96 9.32
N ARG A 269 7.32 -5.91 9.33
CA ARG A 269 6.49 -6.36 10.45
C ARG A 269 6.49 -7.89 10.65
N GLY A 270 6.75 -8.67 9.60
CA GLY A 270 6.80 -10.14 9.63
C GLY A 270 8.08 -10.76 10.21
N LYS A 271 8.95 -9.98 10.88
CA LYS A 271 10.17 -10.42 11.56
C LYS A 271 10.04 -10.31 13.07
#